data_AF-A0A2J7QCH3-F1
#
_entry.id   AF-A0A2J7QCH3-F1
#
_cell.length_a   1.000
_cell.length_b   1.000
_cell.length_c   1.000
_cell.angle_alpha   90.00
_cell.angle_beta   90.00
_cell.angle_gamma   90.00
#
_symmetry.space_group_name_H-M   'P 1'
#
loop_
_entity.id
_entity.type
_entity.pdbx_description
1 polymer ?
#
loop_
_entity_poly.entity_id
_entity_poly.type
_entity_poly.pdbx_seq_one_letter_code
_entity_poly.pdbx_strand_id
1 'polypeptide(L)'
;MLKECCKEQLAYKQHALKALGDALSALDIDRFDQVYSIVEDTLAKGNGTEESDDERSSETNSQRQQILTQLTETAYETLGKAWPSNHLTQVHYREKVLDQCVSCLNNSTRPVQVAIVAALRCYVERLTLLDGSTMLEEGDREVLDRILKKVYQALEFSLGILKHARLRKEALNVLYLLGKKLKDLNCTAELCNLSVTFGPSLEECSKDNTPEIKSRVIDIKNLLKA
;
A
#
# COMPACT_ATOMS: atom_id res chain seq x y z
N MET A 1 12.94 -31.27 13.45
CA MET A 1 11.84 -31.80 12.61
C MET A 1 10.66 -30.84 12.62
N LEU A 2 9.85 -30.74 13.69
CA LEU A 2 8.71 -29.79 13.74
C LEU A 2 9.08 -28.31 13.47
N LYS A 3 10.26 -27.87 13.93
CA LYS A 3 10.79 -26.51 13.68
C LYS A 3 11.11 -26.22 12.21
N GLU A 4 11.62 -27.22 11.50
CA GLU A 4 11.91 -27.12 10.07
C GLU A 4 10.59 -27.13 9.29
N CYS A 5 9.65 -27.99 9.69
CA CYS A 5 8.31 -28.03 9.10
C CYS A 5 7.55 -26.70 9.24
N CYS A 6 7.63 -26.00 10.39
CA CYS A 6 7.00 -24.69 10.53
C CYS A 6 7.66 -23.63 9.64
N LYS A 7 8.98 -23.65 9.48
CA LYS A 7 9.71 -22.73 8.58
C LYS A 7 9.35 -23.01 7.11
N GLU A 8 9.37 -24.28 6.71
CA GLU A 8 8.96 -24.72 5.38
C GLU A 8 7.50 -24.35 5.10
N GLN A 9 6.60 -24.47 6.09
CA GLN A 9 5.20 -24.08 5.94
C GLN A 9 5.01 -22.57 5.75
N LEU A 10 5.76 -21.74 6.47
CA LEU A 10 5.72 -20.28 6.31
C LEU A 10 6.33 -19.82 4.99
N ALA A 11 7.47 -20.39 4.60
CA ALA A 11 8.11 -20.12 3.31
C ALA A 11 7.22 -20.58 2.15
N TYR A 12 6.58 -21.76 2.26
CA TYR A 12 5.61 -22.24 1.29
C TYR A 12 4.42 -21.30 1.15
N LYS A 13 3.85 -20.84 2.27
CA LYS A 13 2.77 -19.83 2.27
C LYS A 13 3.18 -18.55 1.57
N GLN A 14 4.40 -18.07 1.83
CA GLN A 14 4.94 -16.89 1.16
C GLN A 14 5.01 -17.09 -0.37
N HIS A 15 5.58 -18.21 -0.83
CA HIS A 15 5.67 -18.52 -2.25
C HIS A 15 4.30 -18.69 -2.91
N ALA A 16 3.36 -19.34 -2.23
CA ALA A 16 2.00 -19.53 -2.70
C ALA A 16 1.26 -18.19 -2.83
N LEU A 17 1.37 -17.31 -1.83
CA LEU A 17 0.78 -15.97 -1.88
C LEU A 17 1.34 -15.14 -3.04
N LYS A 18 2.67 -15.14 -3.19
CA LYS A 18 3.33 -14.41 -4.28
C LYS A 18 2.86 -14.90 -5.65
N ALA A 19 2.85 -16.22 -5.85
CA ALA A 19 2.38 -16.83 -7.09
C ALA A 19 0.89 -16.52 -7.36
N LEU A 20 0.06 -16.51 -6.31
CA LEU A 20 -1.35 -16.14 -6.40
C LEU A 20 -1.51 -14.68 -6.86
N GLY A 21 -0.77 -13.74 -6.25
CA GLY A 21 -0.80 -12.33 -6.64
C GLY A 21 -0.34 -12.10 -8.08
N ASP A 22 0.72 -12.78 -8.50
CA ASP A 22 1.23 -12.70 -9.87
C ASP A 22 0.24 -13.27 -10.90
N ALA A 23 -0.36 -14.43 -10.60
CA ALA A 23 -1.37 -15.06 -11.47
C ALA A 23 -2.63 -14.20 -11.60
N LEU A 24 -3.16 -13.67 -10.49
CA LEU A 24 -4.35 -12.83 -10.51
C LEU A 24 -4.11 -11.52 -11.24
N SER A 25 -2.94 -10.90 -11.04
CA SER A 25 -2.57 -9.67 -11.77
C SER A 25 -2.39 -9.92 -13.27
N ALA A 26 -1.89 -11.09 -13.68
CA ALA A 26 -1.68 -11.41 -15.09
C ALA A 26 -2.97 -11.82 -15.81
N LEU A 27 -3.88 -12.49 -15.11
CA LEU A 27 -5.14 -13.01 -15.68
C LEU A 27 -6.32 -12.02 -15.54
N ASP A 28 -6.16 -10.96 -14.76
CA ASP A 28 -7.20 -9.97 -14.42
C ASP A 28 -8.51 -10.60 -13.92
N ILE A 29 -8.40 -11.65 -13.10
CA ILE A 29 -9.55 -12.39 -12.56
C ILE A 29 -9.93 -11.80 -11.20
N ASP A 30 -11.22 -11.47 -11.03
CA ASP A 30 -11.76 -11.06 -9.74
C ASP A 30 -11.91 -12.29 -8.80
N ARG A 31 -11.00 -12.36 -7.83
CA ARG A 31 -11.01 -13.30 -6.69
C ARG A 31 -10.67 -12.56 -5.39
N PHE A 32 -10.95 -11.26 -5.34
CA PHE A 32 -10.45 -10.42 -4.25
C PHE A 32 -10.94 -10.86 -2.87
N ASP A 33 -12.19 -11.31 -2.74
CA ASP A 33 -12.74 -11.79 -1.47
C ASP A 33 -11.91 -12.93 -0.86
N GLN A 34 -11.50 -13.87 -1.71
CA GLN A 34 -10.70 -15.04 -1.30
C GLN A 34 -9.30 -14.60 -0.91
N VAL A 35 -8.68 -13.70 -1.70
CA VAL A 35 -7.36 -13.14 -1.39
C VAL A 35 -7.40 -12.36 -0.09
N TYR A 36 -8.41 -11.51 0.10
CA TYR A 36 -8.56 -10.68 1.29
C TYR A 36 -8.71 -11.56 2.54
N SER A 37 -9.53 -12.62 2.48
CA SER A 37 -9.67 -13.56 3.60
C SER A 37 -8.35 -14.27 3.94
N ILE A 38 -7.59 -14.70 2.94
CA ILE A 38 -6.27 -15.35 3.15
C ILE A 38 -5.27 -14.34 3.75
N VAL A 39 -5.24 -13.12 3.23
CA VAL A 39 -4.35 -12.05 3.71
C VAL A 39 -4.71 -11.67 5.15
N GLU A 40 -5.98 -11.49 5.47
CA GLU A 40 -6.45 -11.18 6.82
C GLU A 40 -6.07 -12.28 7.82
N ASP A 41 -6.30 -13.55 7.48
CA ASP A 41 -5.87 -14.69 8.31
C ASP A 41 -4.34 -14.75 8.48
N THR A 42 -3.60 -14.44 7.42
CA THR A 42 -2.12 -14.40 7.45
C THR A 42 -1.61 -13.29 8.37
N LEU A 43 -2.23 -12.11 8.33
CA LEU A 43 -1.87 -10.97 9.16
C LEU A 43 -2.29 -11.19 10.62
N ALA A 44 -3.45 -11.79 10.86
CA ALA A 44 -3.91 -12.18 12.21
C ALA A 44 -2.96 -13.19 12.85
N LYS A 45 -2.51 -14.20 12.10
CA LYS A 45 -1.54 -15.21 12.56
C LYS A 45 -0.12 -14.65 12.71
N GLY A 46 0.23 -13.61 11.96
CA GLY A 46 1.50 -12.89 12.11
C GLY A 46 1.57 -12.05 13.39
N ASN A 47 0.42 -11.53 13.85
CA ASN A 47 0.28 -10.74 15.07
C ASN A 47 -0.10 -11.59 16.30
N GLY A 48 -0.56 -12.83 16.07
CA GLY A 48 -1.01 -13.77 17.09
C GLY A 48 0.15 -14.46 17.80
N THR A 49 0.25 -14.18 19.09
CA THR A 49 0.96 -14.94 20.11
C THR A 49 0.51 -16.41 20.10
N GLU A 50 1.10 -17.25 19.25
CA GLU A 50 1.21 -18.67 19.60
C GLU A 50 2.31 -18.79 20.67
N GLU A 51 1.87 -18.56 21.91
CA GLU A 51 2.53 -18.93 23.14
C GLU A 51 2.97 -20.40 23.06
N SER A 52 4.24 -20.60 22.77
CA SER A 52 4.99 -21.70 23.33
C SER A 52 6.16 -21.03 24.03
N ASP A 53 5.91 -20.78 25.31
CA ASP A 53 6.76 -20.17 26.33
C ASP A 53 7.88 -21.13 26.75
N ASP A 54 8.58 -21.69 25.77
CA ASP A 54 9.77 -22.51 26.00
C ASP A 54 10.99 -21.75 25.53
N GLU A 55 11.71 -21.18 26.50
CA GLU A 55 13.11 -20.71 26.49
C GLU A 55 13.77 -20.73 25.10
N ARG A 56 13.46 -19.72 24.27
CA ARG A 56 14.03 -19.61 22.91
C ARG A 56 15.36 -18.85 22.98
N SER A 57 16.43 -19.46 22.47
CA SER A 57 17.66 -18.75 22.10
C SER A 57 17.34 -17.50 21.26
N SER A 58 17.97 -16.36 21.58
CA SER A 58 17.69 -15.07 20.93
C SER A 58 17.83 -15.10 19.40
N GLU A 59 18.71 -15.95 18.87
CA GLU A 59 18.94 -16.12 17.42
C GLU A 59 17.77 -16.81 16.71
N THR A 60 17.05 -17.70 17.40
CA THR A 60 15.90 -18.40 16.82
C THR A 60 14.64 -17.54 16.78
N ASN A 61 14.55 -16.58 17.70
CA ASN A 61 13.45 -15.61 17.73
C ASN A 61 13.61 -14.55 16.62
N SER A 62 14.83 -14.05 16.41
CA SER A 62 15.11 -13.06 15.35
C SER A 62 14.82 -13.60 13.95
N GLN A 63 15.21 -14.85 13.67
CA GLN A 63 14.97 -15.48 12.37
C GLN A 63 13.48 -15.77 12.12
N ARG A 64 12.71 -16.16 13.14
CA ARG A 64 11.25 -16.32 13.02
C ARG A 64 10.58 -14.98 12.76
N GLN A 65 10.98 -13.92 13.47
CA GLN A 65 10.44 -12.57 13.27
C GLN A 65 10.72 -12.05 11.85
N GLN A 66 11.88 -12.36 11.29
CA GLN A 66 12.23 -12.01 9.91
C GLN A 66 11.29 -12.70 8.91
N ILE A 67 11.01 -13.99 9.07
CA ILE A 67 10.10 -14.74 8.18
C ILE A 67 8.67 -14.19 8.28
N LEU A 68 8.18 -13.86 9.48
CA LEU A 68 6.86 -13.24 9.66
C LEU A 68 6.77 -11.86 9.02
N THR A 69 7.86 -11.08 9.10
CA THR A 69 7.95 -9.78 8.42
C THR A 69 7.87 -9.94 6.91
N GLN A 70 8.61 -10.88 6.33
CA GLN A 70 8.58 -11.18 4.89
C GLN A 70 7.22 -11.72 4.42
N LEU A 71 6.57 -12.51 5.25
CA LEU A 71 5.22 -13.01 4.98
C LEU A 71 4.22 -11.84 4.95
N THR A 72 4.33 -10.91 5.90
CA THR A 72 3.51 -9.68 5.97
C THR A 72 3.74 -8.79 4.75
N GLU A 73 5.00 -8.60 4.34
CA GLU A 73 5.34 -7.89 3.10
C GLU A 73 4.64 -8.53 1.89
N THR A 74 4.80 -9.84 1.74
CA THR A 74 4.23 -10.59 0.61
C THR A 74 2.70 -10.56 0.62
N ALA A 75 2.07 -10.56 1.79
CA ALA A 75 0.62 -10.44 1.94
C ALA A 75 0.11 -9.10 1.41
N TYR A 76 0.77 -7.98 1.76
CA TYR A 76 0.41 -6.66 1.23
C TYR A 76 0.71 -6.51 -0.26
N GLU A 77 1.82 -7.05 -0.75
CA GLU A 77 2.12 -7.08 -2.19
C GLU A 77 1.03 -7.83 -2.97
N THR A 78 0.61 -8.98 -2.45
CA THR A 78 -0.46 -9.81 -3.03
C THR A 78 -1.79 -9.06 -3.01
N LEU A 79 -2.11 -8.41 -1.90
CA LEU A 79 -3.32 -7.60 -1.74
C LEU A 79 -3.39 -6.48 -2.79
N GLY A 80 -2.28 -5.76 -3.01
CA GLY A 80 -2.20 -4.71 -4.02
C GLY A 80 -2.38 -5.24 -5.44
N LYS A 81 -1.70 -6.34 -5.78
CA LYS A 81 -1.78 -6.97 -7.11
C LYS A 81 -3.17 -7.54 -7.42
N ALA A 82 -3.82 -8.11 -6.42
CA ALA A 82 -5.14 -8.69 -6.55
C ALA A 82 -6.28 -7.66 -6.52
N TRP A 83 -5.99 -6.38 -6.20
CA TRP A 83 -6.99 -5.33 -6.09
C TRP A 83 -7.90 -5.31 -7.33
N PRO A 84 -9.23 -5.49 -7.22
CA PRO A 84 -10.06 -5.86 -8.37
C PRO A 84 -10.32 -4.65 -9.27
N SER A 85 -10.50 -4.87 -10.58
CA SER A 85 -11.03 -3.83 -11.50
C SER A 85 -12.55 -3.67 -11.40
N ASN A 86 -13.23 -4.60 -10.73
CA ASN A 86 -14.68 -4.65 -10.60
C ASN A 86 -15.20 -3.65 -9.57
N HIS A 87 -16.08 -2.74 -9.99
CA HIS A 87 -16.65 -1.71 -9.13
C HIS A 87 -17.41 -2.27 -7.92
N LEU A 88 -18.21 -3.33 -8.09
CA LEU A 88 -19.02 -3.89 -7.00
C LEU A 88 -18.15 -4.42 -5.85
N THR A 89 -17.08 -5.12 -6.20
CA THR A 89 -16.11 -5.64 -5.22
C THR A 89 -15.34 -4.48 -4.57
N GLN A 90 -14.94 -3.47 -5.34
CA GLN A 90 -14.29 -2.28 -4.77
C GLN A 90 -15.19 -1.57 -3.76
N VAL A 91 -16.49 -1.37 -4.03
CA VAL A 91 -17.40 -0.70 -3.09
C VAL A 91 -17.42 -1.40 -1.73
N HIS A 92 -17.34 -2.73 -1.70
CA HIS A 92 -17.36 -3.50 -0.45
C HIS A 92 -16.05 -3.42 0.34
N TYR A 93 -14.91 -3.30 -0.33
CA TYR A 93 -13.58 -3.41 0.30
C TYR A 93 -12.77 -2.10 0.33
N ARG A 94 -13.16 -1.06 -0.42
CA ARG A 94 -12.37 0.17 -0.62
C ARG A 94 -12.02 0.88 0.67
N GLU A 95 -12.94 0.94 1.63
CA GLU A 95 -12.70 1.59 2.93
C GLU A 95 -11.93 0.64 3.87
N LYS A 96 -12.31 -0.65 3.92
CA LYS A 96 -11.67 -1.67 4.77
C LYS A 96 -10.17 -1.81 4.48
N VAL A 97 -9.81 -1.91 3.20
CA VAL A 97 -8.41 -2.05 2.76
C VAL A 97 -7.61 -0.80 3.11
N LEU A 98 -8.17 0.39 2.91
CA LEU A 98 -7.49 1.64 3.28
C LEU A 98 -7.28 1.76 4.78
N ASP A 99 -8.30 1.47 5.58
CA ASP A 99 -8.21 1.52 7.04
C ASP A 99 -7.17 0.54 7.56
N GLN A 100 -7.14 -0.67 7.01
CA GLN A 100 -6.12 -1.68 7.33
C GLN A 100 -4.71 -1.20 6.94
N CYS A 101 -4.53 -0.66 5.73
CA CYS A 101 -3.25 -0.12 5.27
C CYS A 101 -2.76 1.01 6.18
N VAL A 102 -3.59 2.02 6.47
CA VAL A 102 -3.21 3.16 7.32
C VAL A 102 -2.89 2.72 8.74
N SER A 103 -3.70 1.85 9.33
CA SER A 103 -3.50 1.33 10.69
C SER A 103 -2.19 0.54 10.79
N CYS A 104 -1.93 -0.35 9.83
CA CYS A 104 -0.72 -1.16 9.83
C CYS A 104 0.52 -0.33 9.48
N LEU A 105 0.43 0.68 8.61
CA LEU A 105 1.58 1.51 8.21
C LEU A 105 2.29 2.14 9.42
N ASN A 106 1.51 2.65 10.38
CA ASN A 106 2.05 3.30 11.59
C ASN A 106 2.78 2.33 12.53
N ASN A 107 2.33 1.06 12.58
CA ASN A 107 2.81 0.06 13.53
C ASN A 107 3.76 -0.98 12.92
N SER A 108 4.09 -0.84 11.63
CA SER A 108 4.86 -1.84 10.88
C SER A 108 6.36 -1.54 10.80
N THR A 109 7.13 -2.58 10.51
CA THR A 109 8.56 -2.46 10.19
C THR A 109 8.77 -1.73 8.87
N ARG A 110 9.97 -1.17 8.66
CA ARG A 110 10.29 -0.40 7.45
C ARG A 110 10.03 -1.13 6.12
N PRO A 111 10.38 -2.43 5.96
CA PRO A 111 10.06 -3.16 4.73
C PRO A 111 8.55 -3.31 4.50
N VAL A 112 7.80 -3.63 5.55
CA VAL A 112 6.33 -3.75 5.50
C VAL A 112 5.69 -2.40 5.16
N GLN A 113 6.21 -1.28 5.68
CA GLN A 113 5.75 0.05 5.30
C GLN A 113 5.87 0.30 3.79
N VAL A 114 6.98 -0.13 3.17
CA VAL A 114 7.15 -0.02 1.71
C VAL A 114 6.14 -0.89 0.97
N ALA A 115 5.92 -2.13 1.42
CA ALA A 115 4.94 -3.04 0.81
C ALA A 115 3.50 -2.49 0.89
N ILE A 116 3.14 -1.87 2.03
CA ILE A 116 1.84 -1.20 2.19
C ILE A 116 1.69 -0.05 1.21
N VAL A 117 2.70 0.82 1.07
CA VAL A 117 2.63 1.95 0.13
C VAL A 117 2.61 1.48 -1.33
N ALA A 118 3.31 0.38 -1.66
CA ALA A 118 3.22 -0.25 -2.97
C ALA A 118 1.81 -0.83 -3.23
N ALA A 119 1.16 -1.40 -2.21
CA ALA A 119 -0.23 -1.84 -2.31
C ALA A 119 -1.18 -0.66 -2.51
N LEU A 120 -0.99 0.44 -1.78
CA LEU A 120 -1.74 1.68 -1.96
C LEU A 120 -1.58 2.26 -3.38
N ARG A 121 -0.40 2.10 -3.99
CA ARG A 121 -0.19 2.49 -5.39
C ARG A 121 -1.09 1.70 -6.33
N CYS A 122 -1.10 0.37 -6.22
CA CYS A 122 -1.95 -0.50 -7.04
C CYS A 122 -3.44 -0.21 -6.80
N TYR A 123 -3.79 0.08 -5.55
CA TYR A 123 -5.12 0.52 -5.15
C TYR A 123 -5.55 1.78 -5.91
N VAL A 124 -4.76 2.86 -5.84
CA VAL A 124 -5.04 4.14 -6.52
C VAL A 124 -5.05 3.98 -8.04
N GLU A 125 -4.20 3.11 -8.58
CA GLU A 125 -4.09 2.86 -10.02
C GLU A 125 -5.39 2.31 -10.63
N ARG A 126 -5.99 1.32 -9.95
CA ARG A 126 -7.18 0.60 -10.44
C ARG A 126 -8.47 1.09 -9.79
N LEU A 127 -8.45 2.11 -8.93
CA LEU A 127 -9.64 2.64 -8.27
C LEU A 127 -10.63 3.18 -9.32
N THR A 128 -11.82 2.60 -9.38
CA THR A 128 -12.86 2.93 -10.38
C THR A 128 -13.40 4.35 -10.23
N LEU A 129 -13.39 4.90 -9.01
CA LEU A 129 -13.74 6.30 -8.73
C LEU A 129 -12.74 7.30 -9.33
N LEU A 130 -11.52 6.84 -9.62
CA LEU A 130 -10.48 7.65 -10.26
C LEU A 130 -10.35 7.35 -11.75
N ASP A 131 -11.24 6.54 -12.32
CA ASP A 131 -11.26 6.26 -13.74
C ASP A 131 -11.97 7.43 -14.47
N GLY A 132 -11.29 8.01 -15.47
CA GLY A 132 -11.81 9.13 -16.27
C GLY A 132 -13.10 8.82 -17.03
N SER A 133 -13.47 7.54 -17.11
CA SER A 133 -14.72 7.08 -17.72
C SER A 133 -15.93 7.11 -16.77
N THR A 134 -15.71 7.28 -15.46
CA THR A 134 -16.79 7.28 -14.45
C THR A 134 -17.34 8.71 -14.26
N MET A 135 -18.62 8.90 -14.55
CA MET A 135 -19.34 10.13 -14.17
C MET A 135 -19.53 10.12 -12.65
N LEU A 136 -18.84 11.00 -11.92
CA LEU A 136 -18.93 11.07 -10.46
C LEU A 136 -20.26 11.70 -10.03
N GLU A 137 -21.11 10.92 -9.36
CA GLU A 137 -22.30 11.44 -8.67
C GLU A 137 -21.90 12.17 -7.36
N GLU A 138 -22.83 12.95 -6.77
CA GLU A 138 -22.56 13.66 -5.50
C GLU A 138 -22.12 12.70 -4.38
N GLY A 139 -22.75 11.52 -4.28
CA GLY A 139 -22.38 10.50 -3.30
C GLY A 139 -20.98 9.89 -3.53
N ASP A 140 -20.56 9.77 -4.79
CA ASP A 140 -19.21 9.28 -5.13
C ASP A 140 -18.13 10.30 -4.77
N ARG A 141 -18.45 11.60 -4.84
CA ARG A 141 -17.53 12.67 -4.47
C ARG A 141 -17.24 12.67 -2.97
N GLU A 142 -18.25 12.43 -2.13
CA GLU A 142 -18.06 12.30 -0.68
C GLU A 142 -17.22 11.08 -0.31
N VAL A 143 -17.45 9.95 -0.99
CA VAL A 143 -16.64 8.75 -0.82
C VAL A 143 -15.20 9.01 -1.23
N LEU A 144 -15.01 9.67 -2.38
CA LEU A 144 -13.69 10.01 -2.89
C LEU A 144 -12.93 10.89 -1.90
N ASP A 145 -13.56 11.91 -1.32
CA ASP A 145 -12.95 12.75 -0.27
C ASP A 145 -12.52 11.92 0.95
N ARG A 146 -13.35 10.97 1.42
CA ARG A 146 -12.96 10.06 2.51
C ARG A 146 -11.74 9.21 2.17
N ILE A 147 -11.71 8.68 0.94
CA ILE A 147 -10.58 7.89 0.43
C ILE A 147 -9.32 8.75 0.34
N LEU A 148 -9.42 9.96 -0.24
CA LEU A 148 -8.30 10.89 -0.39
C LEU A 148 -7.71 11.28 0.96
N LYS A 149 -8.55 11.57 1.97
CA LYS A 149 -8.09 11.86 3.33
C LYS A 149 -7.24 10.73 3.92
N LYS A 150 -7.65 9.48 3.74
CA LYS A 150 -6.91 8.29 4.22
C LYS A 150 -5.60 8.10 3.45
N VAL A 151 -5.63 8.29 2.13
CA VAL A 151 -4.43 8.24 1.30
C VAL A 151 -3.45 9.35 1.71
N TYR A 152 -3.94 10.57 1.96
CA TYR A 152 -3.11 11.68 2.41
C TYR A 152 -2.44 11.38 3.74
N GLN A 153 -3.18 10.83 4.71
CA GLN A 153 -2.63 10.40 5.99
C GLN A 153 -1.48 9.38 5.80
N ALA A 154 -1.65 8.41 4.91
CA ALA A 154 -0.59 7.43 4.61
C ALA A 154 0.64 8.08 3.95
N LEU A 155 0.43 9.04 3.05
CA LEU A 155 1.49 9.74 2.34
C LEU A 155 2.26 10.69 3.25
N GLU A 156 1.58 11.45 4.10
CA GLU A 156 2.20 12.34 5.10
C GLU A 156 3.12 11.56 6.03
N PHE A 157 2.63 10.43 6.56
CA PHE A 157 3.43 9.54 7.38
C PHE A 157 4.67 9.03 6.62
N SER A 158 4.47 8.56 5.39
CA SER A 158 5.53 7.96 4.59
C SER A 158 6.61 8.97 4.17
N LEU A 159 6.20 10.19 3.81
CA LEU A 159 7.09 11.28 3.43
C LEU A 159 7.82 11.89 4.63
N GLY A 160 7.20 11.93 5.80
CA GLY A 160 7.80 12.41 7.05
C GLY A 160 8.98 11.55 7.56
N ILE A 161 9.12 10.31 7.06
CA ILE A 161 10.24 9.43 7.43
C ILE A 161 11.47 9.73 6.54
N LEU A 162 12.18 10.80 6.86
CA LEU A 162 13.31 11.31 6.07
C LEU A 162 14.42 10.27 5.86
N LYS A 163 14.70 9.42 6.87
CA LYS A 163 15.76 8.41 6.81
C LYS A 163 15.46 7.22 5.89
N HIS A 164 14.25 7.11 5.33
CA HIS A 164 13.84 5.95 4.55
C HIS A 164 13.55 6.29 3.08
N ALA A 165 14.62 6.50 2.29
CA ALA A 165 14.53 6.93 0.89
C ALA A 165 13.62 6.03 0.01
N ARG A 166 13.64 4.71 0.20
CA ARG A 166 12.76 3.78 -0.55
C ARG A 166 11.27 4.01 -0.28
N LEU A 167 10.91 4.35 0.96
CA LEU A 167 9.52 4.59 1.35
C LEU A 167 9.05 5.92 0.76
N ARG A 168 9.88 6.95 0.84
CA ARG A 168 9.62 8.25 0.23
C ARG A 168 9.47 8.14 -1.29
N LYS A 169 10.33 7.37 -1.96
CA LYS A 169 10.21 7.11 -3.40
C LYS A 169 8.84 6.51 -3.74
N GLU A 170 8.41 5.50 -2.99
CA GLU A 170 7.11 4.85 -3.28
C GLU A 170 5.94 5.78 -2.96
N ALA A 171 6.01 6.55 -1.87
CA ALA A 171 5.00 7.57 -1.55
C ALA A 171 4.91 8.64 -2.65
N LEU A 172 6.03 9.10 -3.20
CA LEU A 172 6.04 10.03 -4.34
C LEU A 172 5.45 9.40 -5.62
N ASN A 173 5.64 8.10 -5.84
CA ASN A 173 5.00 7.40 -6.97
C ASN A 173 3.47 7.39 -6.82
N VAL A 174 2.96 7.12 -5.61
CA VAL A 174 1.54 7.20 -5.29
C VAL A 174 1.02 8.63 -5.47
N LEU A 175 1.74 9.63 -4.95
CA LEU A 175 1.37 11.05 -5.06
C LEU A 175 1.28 11.50 -6.52
N TYR A 176 2.27 11.13 -7.34
CA TYR A 176 2.29 11.42 -8.77
C TYR A 176 1.11 10.78 -9.50
N LEU A 177 0.86 9.49 -9.24
CA LEU A 177 -0.25 8.77 -9.85
C LEU A 177 -1.60 9.38 -9.46
N LEU A 178 -1.77 9.73 -8.19
CA LEU A 178 -2.97 10.38 -7.68
C LEU A 178 -3.19 11.74 -8.35
N GLY A 179 -2.16 12.57 -8.41
CA GLY A 179 -2.22 13.86 -9.10
C GLY A 179 -2.59 13.71 -10.58
N LYS A 180 -2.07 12.68 -11.26
CA LYS A 180 -2.37 12.43 -12.67
C LYS A 180 -3.84 12.06 -12.85
N LYS A 181 -4.35 11.12 -12.03
CA LYS A 181 -5.75 10.68 -12.06
C LYS A 181 -6.72 11.82 -11.73
N LEU A 182 -6.42 12.65 -10.72
CA LEU A 182 -7.23 13.82 -10.38
C LEU A 182 -7.25 14.87 -11.49
N LYS A 183 -6.13 15.05 -12.19
CA LYS A 183 -6.04 15.92 -13.36
C LYS A 183 -6.88 15.40 -14.53
N ASP A 184 -6.78 14.10 -14.81
CA ASP A 184 -7.55 13.44 -15.88
C ASP A 184 -9.08 13.54 -15.62
N LEU A 185 -9.50 13.55 -14.35
CA LEU A 185 -10.89 13.74 -13.91
C LEU A 185 -11.35 15.21 -13.84
N ASN A 186 -10.46 16.17 -14.10
CA ASN A 186 -10.71 17.61 -13.88
C ASN A 186 -11.16 17.97 -12.45
N CYS A 187 -10.71 17.20 -11.44
CA CYS A 187 -10.97 17.48 -10.02
C CYS A 187 -10.04 18.58 -9.49
N THR A 188 -10.23 19.82 -9.93
CA THR A 188 -9.35 20.96 -9.64
C THR A 188 -9.23 21.29 -8.15
N ALA A 189 -10.30 21.13 -7.38
CA ALA A 189 -10.29 21.36 -5.93
C ALA A 189 -9.36 20.36 -5.20
N GLU A 190 -9.47 19.07 -5.50
CA GLU A 190 -8.64 18.04 -4.88
C GLU A 190 -7.18 18.11 -5.34
N LEU A 191 -6.95 18.48 -6.60
CA LEU A 191 -5.60 18.73 -7.10
C LEU A 191 -4.95 19.93 -6.39
N CYS A 192 -5.72 20.99 -6.13
CA CYS A 192 -5.25 22.14 -5.36
C CYS A 192 -4.94 21.76 -3.90
N ASN A 193 -5.84 21.01 -3.25
CA ASN A 193 -5.61 20.48 -1.90
C ASN A 193 -4.32 19.64 -1.84
N LEU A 194 -4.13 18.73 -2.80
CA LEU A 194 -2.93 17.91 -2.90
C LEU A 194 -1.65 18.76 -3.04
N SER A 195 -1.70 19.83 -3.85
CA SER A 195 -0.56 20.76 -4.00
C SER A 195 -0.27 21.54 -2.73
N VAL A 196 -1.30 22.00 -2.00
CA VAL A 196 -1.12 22.76 -0.76
C VAL A 196 -0.58 21.86 0.35
N THR A 197 -1.18 20.69 0.52
CA THR A 197 -0.81 19.73 1.58
C THR A 197 0.60 19.20 1.40
N PHE A 198 0.97 18.78 0.19
CA PHE A 198 2.28 18.15 -0.05
C PHE A 198 3.36 19.12 -0.56
N GLY A 199 3.04 20.38 -0.81
CA GLY A 199 4.02 21.41 -1.21
C GLY A 199 5.25 21.46 -0.29
N PRO A 200 5.08 21.59 1.04
CA PRO A 200 6.19 21.58 1.99
C PRO A 200 7.03 20.29 1.93
N SER A 201 6.38 19.12 1.86
CA SER A 201 7.05 17.82 1.78
C SER A 201 7.83 17.64 0.47
N LEU A 202 7.32 18.19 -0.64
CA LEU A 202 8.02 18.22 -1.93
C LEU A 202 9.24 19.13 -1.90
N GLU A 203 9.16 20.29 -1.24
CA GLU A 203 10.34 21.16 -1.03
C GLU A 203 11.40 20.46 -0.18
N GLU A 204 10.99 19.73 0.86
CA GLU A 204 11.92 18.95 1.67
C GLU A 204 12.54 17.80 0.87
N CYS A 205 11.75 17.06 0.09
CA CYS A 205 12.25 15.99 -0.78
C CYS A 205 13.15 16.51 -1.91
N SER A 206 13.03 17.77 -2.32
CA SER A 206 13.92 18.37 -3.34
C SER A 206 15.38 18.52 -2.84
N LYS A 207 15.56 18.59 -1.52
CA LYS A 207 16.87 18.66 -0.85
C LYS A 207 17.52 17.28 -0.66
N ASP A 208 16.81 16.21 -0.99
CA ASP A 208 17.34 14.85 -0.89
C ASP A 208 18.54 14.63 -1.83
N ASN A 209 19.50 13.78 -1.49
CA ASN A 209 20.65 13.52 -2.37
C ASN A 209 20.39 12.47 -3.45
N THR A 210 19.25 11.78 -3.40
CA THR A 210 18.88 10.70 -4.31
C THR A 210 18.32 11.26 -5.62
N PRO A 211 18.94 11.01 -6.79
CA PRO A 211 18.54 11.61 -8.05
C PRO A 211 17.13 11.18 -8.50
N GLU A 212 16.70 9.96 -8.22
CA GLU A 212 15.36 9.47 -8.55
C GLU A 212 14.26 10.21 -7.78
N ILE A 213 14.53 10.57 -6.52
CA ILE A 213 13.60 11.35 -5.69
C ILE A 213 13.49 12.76 -6.25
N LYS A 214 14.61 13.42 -6.58
CA LYS A 214 14.61 14.75 -7.19
C LYS A 214 13.84 14.79 -8.50
N SER A 215 14.09 13.81 -9.38
CA SER A 215 13.39 13.69 -10.67
C SER A 215 11.87 13.60 -10.47
N ARG A 216 11.43 12.70 -9.56
CA ARG A 216 10.00 12.53 -9.28
C ARG A 216 9.36 13.77 -8.66
N VAL A 217 10.07 14.49 -7.79
CA VAL A 217 9.58 15.76 -7.21
C VAL A 217 9.38 16.82 -8.30
N ILE A 218 10.29 16.91 -9.28
CA ILE A 218 10.16 17.84 -10.41
C ILE A 218 8.94 17.47 -11.25
N ASP A 219 8.75 16.19 -11.58
CA ASP A 219 7.58 15.71 -12.33
C ASP A 219 6.27 16.06 -11.63
N ILE A 220 6.20 15.86 -10.30
CA ILE A 220 5.02 16.20 -9.50
C ILE A 220 4.80 17.72 -9.48
N LYS A 221 5.85 18.52 -9.25
CA LYS A 221 5.71 19.99 -9.26
C LYS A 221 5.23 20.50 -10.63
N ASN A 222 5.68 19.91 -11.72
CA ASN A 222 5.23 20.26 -13.07
C ASN A 222 3.76 19.85 -13.31
N LEU A 223 3.38 18.68 -12.80
CA LEU A 223 2.01 18.18 -12.87
C LEU A 223 1.01 19.07 -12.11
N LEU A 224 1.41 19.57 -10.93
CA LEU A 224 0.55 20.37 -10.03
C LEU A 224 0.53 21.87 -10.37
N LYS A 225 1.47 22.37 -11.16
CA LYS A 225 1.53 23.77 -11.62
C LYS A 225 0.69 24.05 -12.87
N ALA A 226 0.17 23.01 -13.52
CA ALA A 226 -0.55 23.08 -14.79
C ALA A 226 -2.00 22.66 -14.63
#